data_AF-A0A2E5KVB7-F1
#
_entry.id   AF-A0A2E5KVB7-F1
#
_cell.length_a   1.000
_cell.length_b   1.000
_cell.length_c   1.000
_cell.angle_alpha   90.00
_cell.angle_beta   90.00
_cell.angle_gamma   90.00
#
_symmetry.space_group_name_H-M   'P 1'
#
loop_
_entity.id
_entity.type
_entity.pdbx_description
1 polymer ?
#
loop_
_entity_poly.entity_id
_entity_poly.type
_entity_poly.pdbx_seq_one_letter_code
_entity_poly.pdbx_strand_id
1 'polypeptide(L)'
;MSDPFSDDEQPDELDEPFVKPALEYIRARVNETFNKEISGPAQKVAEDIWKNWDEIRDAVSEGDILLVADPFFHSVKYPSLSNFHMFRGAGIILLGTGVVTAIVGAALASMFGPVLWQGALVCLAIGAGAIFWGRYVQERDARTYRKRMVERVAWHQEDGGIADLCVEYLSGSIGFEGPHGRTFWPQFPSNALTGKKRIADGRDLRKISE
;
A
#
# COMPACT_ATOMS: atom_id res chain seq x y z
N MET A 1 18.05 -25.79 29.15
CA MET A 1 17.40 -25.56 27.85
C MET A 1 17.50 -24.07 27.61
N SER A 2 18.53 -23.68 26.87
CA SER A 2 18.85 -22.31 26.50
C SER A 2 17.97 -21.89 25.32
N ASP A 3 17.47 -20.67 25.41
CA ASP A 3 16.65 -20.00 24.39
C ASP A 3 17.48 -19.80 23.10
N PRO A 4 17.02 -20.23 21.92
CA PRO A 4 17.77 -20.05 20.67
C PRO A 4 17.50 -18.70 19.97
N PHE A 5 16.93 -17.71 20.67
CA PHE A 5 16.53 -16.42 20.07
C PHE A 5 16.91 -15.19 20.91
N SER A 6 18.09 -15.22 21.55
CA SER A 6 18.75 -13.99 22.01
C SER A 6 20.03 -13.81 21.21
N ASP A 7 19.97 -12.90 20.24
CA ASP A 7 20.93 -11.80 20.12
C ASP A 7 20.46 -10.94 18.95
N ASP A 8 19.80 -9.84 19.32
CA ASP A 8 19.61 -8.65 18.53
C ASP A 8 20.99 -8.11 18.12
N GLU A 9 21.55 -8.59 17.02
CA GLU A 9 22.53 -7.81 16.27
C GLU A 9 21.73 -6.79 15.44
N GLN A 10 21.35 -5.68 16.08
CA GLN A 10 21.20 -4.43 15.34
C GLN A 10 22.56 -4.17 14.69
N PRO A 11 22.69 -4.16 13.35
CA PRO A 11 23.96 -3.83 12.74
C PRO A 11 24.35 -2.43 13.22
N ASP A 12 25.56 -2.35 13.76
CA ASP A 12 26.19 -1.13 14.24
C ASP A 12 25.89 0.05 13.31
N GLU A 13 25.55 1.19 13.91
CA GLU A 13 25.41 2.49 13.26
C GLU A 13 26.56 2.70 12.25
N LEU A 14 26.27 2.48 10.97
CA LEU A 14 27.08 3.00 9.88
C LEU A 14 26.83 4.50 9.81
N ASP A 15 27.57 5.24 10.64
CA ASP A 15 27.79 6.69 10.60
C ASP A 15 28.56 7.09 9.32
N GLU A 16 28.19 6.55 8.15
CA GLU A 16 28.64 7.13 6.89
C GLU A 16 27.82 8.40 6.63
N PRO A 17 28.48 9.54 6.32
CA PRO A 17 27.77 10.78 6.03
C PRO A 17 26.91 10.58 4.79
N PHE A 18 25.61 10.48 5.03
CA PHE A 18 24.56 10.40 4.03
C PHE A 18 24.78 11.41 2.89
N VAL A 19 24.88 10.90 1.65
CA VAL A 19 25.03 11.73 0.44
C VAL A 19 23.75 11.70 -0.35
N LYS A 20 23.06 12.84 -0.40
CA LYS A 20 21.93 13.08 -1.31
C LYS A 20 22.35 12.76 -2.75
N PRO A 21 21.71 11.78 -3.43
CA PRO A 21 22.11 11.40 -4.78
C PRO A 21 21.81 12.51 -5.79
N ALA A 22 22.55 12.50 -6.90
CA ALA A 22 22.33 13.45 -7.99
C ALA A 22 20.93 13.25 -8.60
N LEU A 23 20.31 14.34 -9.07
CA LEU A 23 19.00 14.29 -9.71
C LEU A 23 19.03 13.39 -10.97
N GLU A 24 20.15 13.36 -11.67
CA GLU A 24 20.39 12.50 -12.83
C GLU A 24 20.23 11.01 -12.49
N TYR A 25 20.61 10.60 -11.29
CA TYR A 25 20.45 9.21 -10.83
C TYR A 25 18.97 8.84 -10.70
N ILE A 26 18.17 9.70 -10.07
CA ILE A 26 16.71 9.50 -9.94
C ILE A 26 16.06 9.46 -11.32
N ARG A 27 16.46 10.36 -12.23
CA ARG A 27 15.96 10.38 -13.61
C ARG A 27 16.34 9.11 -14.37
N ALA A 28 17.58 8.66 -14.26
CA ALA A 28 18.05 7.43 -14.90
C ALA A 28 17.26 6.21 -14.41
N ARG A 29 17.03 6.12 -13.10
CA ARG A 29 16.29 5.02 -12.47
C ARG A 29 14.82 4.98 -12.91
N VAL A 30 14.18 6.14 -13.00
CA VAL A 30 12.81 6.26 -13.49
C VAL A 30 12.75 5.90 -14.99
N ASN A 31 13.67 6.40 -15.82
CA ASN A 31 13.74 6.04 -17.24
C ASN A 31 13.93 4.53 -17.46
N GLU A 32 14.82 3.91 -16.67
CA GLU A 32 15.08 2.47 -16.69
C GLU A 32 13.81 1.68 -16.34
N THR A 33 13.10 2.09 -15.28
CA THR A 33 11.91 1.37 -14.81
C THR A 33 10.74 1.45 -15.79
N PHE A 34 10.52 2.63 -16.40
CA PHE A 34 9.39 2.82 -17.33
C PHE A 34 9.76 2.52 -18.80
N ASN A 35 11.04 2.21 -19.07
CA ASN A 35 11.59 2.01 -20.41
C ASN A 35 11.19 3.13 -21.41
N LYS A 36 11.10 4.36 -20.91
CA LYS A 36 10.67 5.55 -21.65
C LYS A 36 11.33 6.79 -21.05
N GLU A 37 11.57 7.78 -21.88
CA GLU A 37 11.95 9.10 -21.39
C GLU A 37 10.83 9.70 -20.53
N ILE A 38 11.22 10.18 -19.36
CA ILE A 38 10.33 10.89 -18.44
C ILE A 38 9.66 12.08 -19.13
N SER A 39 8.34 12.14 -19.02
CA SER A 39 7.55 13.29 -19.46
C SER A 39 7.83 14.53 -18.60
N GLY A 40 7.64 15.73 -19.16
CA GLY A 40 7.86 17.00 -18.42
C GLY A 40 7.18 17.07 -17.04
N PRO A 41 5.92 16.59 -16.87
CA PRO A 41 5.28 16.51 -15.55
C PRO A 41 6.01 15.56 -14.58
N ALA A 42 6.41 14.38 -15.02
CA ALA A 42 7.11 13.42 -14.17
C ALA A 42 8.54 13.90 -13.80
N GLN A 43 9.16 14.71 -14.66
CA GLN A 43 10.41 15.41 -14.37
C GLN A 43 10.24 16.40 -13.20
N LYS A 44 9.15 17.18 -13.20
CA LYS A 44 8.85 18.12 -12.10
C LYS A 44 8.64 17.41 -10.77
N VAL A 45 8.02 16.23 -10.80
CA VAL A 45 7.81 15.40 -9.60
C VAL A 45 9.12 14.87 -9.06
N ALA A 46 9.98 14.33 -9.93
CA ALA A 46 11.31 13.87 -9.54
C ALA A 46 12.15 15.02 -8.96
N GLU A 47 12.07 16.21 -9.58
CA GLU A 47 12.71 17.43 -9.07
C GLU A 47 12.16 17.89 -7.72
N ASP A 48 10.85 17.80 -7.51
CA ASP A 48 10.20 18.17 -6.24
C ASP A 48 10.61 17.21 -5.11
N ILE A 49 10.62 15.90 -5.39
CA ILE A 49 11.10 14.89 -4.44
C ILE A 49 12.58 15.12 -4.13
N TRP A 50 13.41 15.36 -5.15
CA TRP A 50 14.83 15.62 -4.95
C TRP A 50 15.07 16.92 -4.17
N LYS A 51 14.34 18.01 -4.45
CA LYS A 51 14.49 19.27 -3.71
C LYS A 51 14.16 19.10 -2.23
N ASN A 52 13.08 18.38 -1.92
CA ASN A 52 12.60 18.15 -0.56
C ASN A 52 13.06 16.78 0.00
N TRP A 53 14.19 16.26 -0.47
CA TRP A 53 14.66 14.90 -0.16
C TRP A 53 14.68 14.60 1.34
N ASP A 54 15.35 15.45 2.12
CA ASP A 54 15.51 15.25 3.56
C ASP A 54 14.15 15.34 4.28
N GLU A 55 13.35 16.35 3.95
CA GLU A 55 12.01 16.53 4.54
C GLU A 55 11.06 15.37 4.25
N ILE A 56 11.09 14.81 3.03
CA ILE A 56 10.28 13.64 2.64
C ILE A 56 10.78 12.39 3.36
N ARG A 57 12.10 12.17 3.39
CA ARG A 57 12.70 11.04 4.11
C ARG A 57 12.27 11.04 5.57
N ASP A 58 12.46 12.17 6.24
CA ASP A 58 12.20 12.31 7.66
C ASP A 58 10.69 12.16 7.90
N ALA A 59 9.85 12.80 7.08
CA ALA A 59 8.39 12.65 7.19
C ALA A 59 7.88 11.22 6.95
N VAL A 60 8.50 10.44 6.05
CA VAL A 60 8.13 9.04 5.81
C VAL A 60 8.64 8.15 6.95
N SER A 61 9.83 8.42 7.47
CA SER A 61 10.47 7.62 8.53
C SER A 61 9.82 7.86 9.90
N GLU A 62 9.45 9.10 10.20
CA GLU A 62 8.73 9.52 11.41
C GLU A 62 7.24 9.16 11.36
N GLY A 63 6.72 8.76 10.20
CA GLY A 63 5.31 8.38 10.00
C GLY A 63 4.35 9.57 9.82
N ASP A 64 4.87 10.78 9.60
CA ASP A 64 4.07 11.98 9.36
C ASP A 64 3.42 12.02 7.97
N ILE A 65 4.01 11.32 6.99
CA ILE A 65 3.38 11.02 5.71
C ILE A 65 3.04 9.52 5.68
N LEU A 66 1.76 9.23 5.54
CA LEU A 66 1.32 7.86 5.32
C LEU A 66 1.44 7.51 3.84
N LEU A 67 2.22 6.49 3.53
CA LEU A 67 2.29 5.95 2.17
C LEU A 67 1.01 5.13 1.89
N VAL A 68 0.16 5.60 0.99
CA VAL A 68 -1.07 4.89 0.61
C VAL A 68 -0.78 4.04 -0.62
N ALA A 69 -0.71 2.73 -0.44
CA ALA A 69 -0.62 1.79 -1.54
C ALA A 69 -1.95 1.74 -2.31
N ASP A 70 -1.95 2.00 -3.63
CA ASP A 70 -3.13 1.77 -4.48
C ASP A 70 -3.31 0.25 -4.67
N PRO A 71 -4.41 -0.36 -4.19
CA PRO A 71 -4.65 -1.79 -4.30
C PRO A 71 -4.63 -2.33 -5.73
N PHE A 72 -5.01 -1.51 -6.72
CA PHE A 72 -5.10 -1.93 -8.10
C PHE A 72 -3.70 -2.07 -8.70
N PHE A 73 -2.84 -1.07 -8.56
CA PHE A 73 -1.45 -1.11 -9.03
C PHE A 73 -0.60 -2.12 -8.25
N HIS A 74 -0.89 -2.26 -6.95
CA HIS A 74 -0.27 -3.27 -6.10
C HIS A 74 -0.49 -4.71 -6.61
N SER A 75 -1.69 -5.00 -7.12
CA SER A 75 -2.01 -6.34 -7.63
C SER A 75 -1.32 -6.68 -8.95
N VAL A 76 -0.93 -5.68 -9.75
CA VAL A 76 -0.19 -5.86 -11.00
C VAL A 76 1.30 -6.09 -10.73
N LYS A 77 1.87 -5.37 -9.76
CA LYS A 77 3.31 -5.43 -9.45
C LYS A 77 3.67 -6.60 -8.52
N TYR A 78 2.75 -7.05 -7.68
CA TYR A 78 2.96 -8.15 -6.74
C TYR A 78 1.97 -9.30 -7.00
N PRO A 79 2.40 -10.39 -7.65
CA PRO A 79 1.52 -11.50 -8.02
C PRO A 79 0.80 -12.15 -6.83
N SER A 80 1.39 -12.08 -5.62
CA SER A 80 0.76 -12.57 -4.38
C SER A 80 -0.56 -11.87 -4.06
N LEU A 81 -0.74 -10.63 -4.55
CA LEU A 81 -1.96 -9.82 -4.39
C LEU A 81 -3.00 -10.08 -5.48
N SER A 82 -2.69 -10.83 -6.55
CA SER A 82 -3.71 -11.30 -7.51
C SER A 82 -4.75 -12.22 -6.84
N ASN A 83 -4.33 -12.89 -5.75
CA ASN A 83 -5.21 -13.70 -4.91
C ASN A 83 -6.39 -12.88 -4.36
N PHE A 84 -6.22 -11.58 -4.09
CA PHE A 84 -7.34 -10.72 -3.66
C PHE A 84 -8.45 -10.69 -4.70
N HIS A 85 -8.11 -10.44 -5.97
CA HIS A 85 -9.08 -10.39 -7.06
C HIS A 85 -9.70 -11.76 -7.31
N MET A 86 -8.92 -12.83 -7.11
CA MET A 86 -9.42 -14.21 -7.15
C MET A 86 -10.46 -14.46 -6.06
N PHE A 87 -10.18 -14.11 -4.80
CA PHE A 87 -11.11 -14.28 -3.67
C PHE A 87 -12.35 -13.40 -3.81
N ARG A 88 -12.19 -12.15 -4.26
CA ARG A 88 -13.30 -11.22 -4.49
C ARG A 88 -14.18 -11.72 -5.64
N GLY A 89 -13.58 -12.15 -6.75
CA GLY A 89 -14.29 -12.70 -7.90
C GLY A 89 -15.04 -13.99 -7.56
N ALA A 90 -14.37 -14.95 -6.93
CA ALA A 90 -14.98 -16.18 -6.45
C ALA A 90 -16.12 -15.91 -5.46
N GLY A 91 -15.94 -14.94 -4.55
CA GLY A 91 -16.97 -14.52 -3.61
C GLY A 91 -18.21 -13.95 -4.31
N ILE A 92 -18.04 -13.08 -5.30
CA ILE A 92 -19.17 -12.54 -6.10
C ILE A 92 -19.89 -13.66 -6.85
N ILE A 93 -19.16 -14.59 -7.46
CA ILE A 93 -19.75 -15.74 -8.16
C ILE A 93 -20.58 -16.58 -7.18
N LEU A 94 -20.01 -16.96 -6.03
CA LEU A 94 -20.70 -17.76 -5.01
C LEU A 94 -21.94 -17.06 -4.46
N LEU A 95 -21.87 -15.75 -4.22
CA LEU A 95 -23.04 -14.97 -3.82
C LEU A 95 -24.12 -15.00 -4.90
N GLY A 96 -23.76 -14.76 -6.15
CA GLY A 96 -24.68 -14.82 -7.28
C GLY A 96 -25.33 -16.21 -7.43
N THR A 97 -24.52 -17.27 -7.36
CA THR A 97 -25.02 -18.65 -7.37
C THR A 97 -25.96 -18.90 -6.20
N GLY A 98 -25.61 -18.49 -4.98
CA GLY A 98 -26.47 -18.64 -3.80
C GLY A 98 -27.83 -17.95 -3.95
N VAL A 99 -27.85 -16.73 -4.49
CA VAL A 99 -29.10 -16.01 -4.79
C VAL A 99 -29.94 -16.76 -5.83
N VAL A 100 -29.34 -17.21 -6.93
CA VAL A 100 -30.04 -17.99 -7.97
C VAL A 100 -30.60 -19.29 -7.39
N THR A 101 -29.81 -20.01 -6.59
CA THR A 101 -30.25 -21.25 -5.93
C THR A 101 -31.39 -20.99 -4.95
N ALA A 102 -31.39 -19.88 -4.21
CA ALA A 102 -32.51 -19.51 -3.33
C ALA A 102 -33.80 -19.24 -4.11
N ILE A 103 -33.71 -18.53 -5.25
CA ILE A 103 -34.86 -18.24 -6.13
C ILE A 103 -35.45 -19.54 -6.68
N VAL A 104 -34.61 -20.42 -7.22
CA VAL A 104 -35.04 -21.73 -7.76
C VAL A 104 -35.59 -22.63 -6.65
N GLY A 105 -34.98 -22.61 -5.47
CA GLY A 105 -35.44 -23.35 -4.29
C GLY A 105 -36.80 -22.89 -3.79
N ALA A 106 -37.10 -21.59 -3.86
CA ALA A 106 -38.42 -21.06 -3.55
C ALA A 106 -39.48 -21.48 -4.60
N ALA A 107 -39.13 -21.52 -5.89
CA ALA A 107 -40.02 -21.97 -6.96
C ALA A 107 -40.32 -23.48 -6.89
N LEU A 108 -39.36 -24.29 -6.46
CA LEU A 108 -39.46 -25.76 -6.36
C LEU A 108 -39.65 -26.24 -4.90
N ALA A 109 -40.28 -25.41 -4.06
CA ALA A 109 -40.39 -25.62 -2.62
C ALA A 109 -40.97 -26.99 -2.22
N SER A 110 -41.84 -27.56 -3.05
CA SER A 110 -42.53 -28.84 -2.79
C SER A 110 -41.67 -30.10 -3.01
N MET A 111 -40.61 -30.03 -3.83
CA MET A 111 -39.81 -31.23 -4.18
C MET A 111 -38.40 -31.22 -3.59
N PHE A 112 -37.72 -30.08 -3.61
CA PHE A 112 -36.32 -29.96 -3.18
C PHE A 112 -36.04 -28.69 -2.36
N GLY A 113 -37.09 -28.01 -1.93
CA GLY A 113 -37.02 -26.73 -1.20
C GLY A 113 -36.01 -26.72 -0.04
N PRO A 114 -36.07 -27.66 0.91
CA PRO A 114 -35.18 -27.64 2.09
C PRO A 114 -33.70 -27.78 1.73
N VAL A 115 -33.37 -28.65 0.77
CA VAL A 115 -31.98 -28.92 0.36
C VAL A 115 -31.40 -27.73 -0.41
N LEU A 116 -32.18 -27.14 -1.33
CA LEU A 116 -31.76 -25.97 -2.11
C LEU A 116 -31.58 -24.73 -1.23
N TRP A 117 -32.44 -24.54 -0.23
CA TRP A 117 -32.31 -23.45 0.74
C TRP A 117 -31.04 -23.57 1.60
N GLN A 118 -30.73 -24.77 2.08
CA GLN A 118 -29.48 -25.01 2.82
C GLN A 118 -28.26 -24.76 1.94
N GLY A 119 -28.27 -25.26 0.69
CA GLY A 119 -27.20 -25.01 -0.28
C GLY A 119 -27.02 -23.52 -0.59
N ALA A 120 -28.11 -22.78 -0.76
CA ALA A 120 -28.08 -21.34 -0.96
C ALA A 120 -27.45 -20.60 0.23
N LEU A 121 -27.85 -20.93 1.46
CA LEU A 121 -27.27 -20.34 2.67
C LEU A 121 -25.77 -20.62 2.79
N VAL A 122 -25.34 -21.85 2.50
CA VAL A 122 -23.90 -22.21 2.50
C VAL A 122 -23.14 -21.42 1.45
N CYS A 123 -23.63 -21.35 0.21
CA CYS A 123 -23.00 -20.56 -0.85
C CYS A 123 -22.90 -19.07 -0.48
N LEU A 124 -23.94 -18.51 0.12
CA LEU A 124 -23.95 -17.12 0.57
C LEU A 124 -22.94 -16.87 1.69
N ALA A 125 -22.88 -17.77 2.68
CA ALA A 125 -21.96 -17.67 3.80
C ALA A 125 -20.49 -17.78 3.34
N ILE A 126 -20.17 -18.76 2.48
CA ILE A 126 -18.82 -18.92 1.93
C ILE A 126 -18.47 -17.74 1.02
N GLY A 127 -19.39 -17.28 0.18
CA GLY A 127 -19.18 -16.13 -0.70
C GLY A 127 -18.87 -14.85 0.07
N ALA A 128 -19.62 -14.56 1.14
CA ALA A 128 -19.35 -13.44 2.03
C ALA A 128 -17.97 -13.60 2.72
N GLY A 129 -17.68 -14.80 3.23
CA GLY A 129 -16.38 -15.12 3.85
C GLY A 129 -15.20 -14.87 2.92
N ALA A 130 -15.30 -15.29 1.65
CA ALA A 130 -14.27 -15.08 0.64
C ALA A 130 -14.03 -13.58 0.36
N ILE A 131 -15.09 -12.77 0.31
CA ILE A 131 -14.95 -11.31 0.13
C ILE A 131 -14.25 -10.67 1.34
N PHE A 132 -14.66 -11.02 2.56
CA PHE A 132 -14.03 -10.51 3.77
C PHE A 132 -12.56 -10.94 3.87
N TRP A 133 -12.26 -12.20 3.57
CA TRP A 133 -10.90 -12.71 3.53
C TRP A 133 -10.04 -11.98 2.50
N GLY A 134 -10.58 -11.73 1.32
CA GLY A 134 -9.92 -10.91 0.31
C GLY A 134 -9.53 -9.53 0.87
N ARG A 135 -10.48 -8.80 1.48
CA ARG A 135 -10.19 -7.48 2.06
C ARG A 135 -9.12 -7.54 3.15
N TYR A 136 -9.14 -8.57 3.98
CA TYR A 136 -8.15 -8.78 5.02
C TYR A 136 -6.73 -8.99 4.43
N VAL A 137 -6.60 -9.85 3.42
CA VAL A 137 -5.32 -10.10 2.72
C VAL A 137 -4.81 -8.81 2.08
N GLN A 138 -5.68 -8.07 1.39
CA GLN A 138 -5.36 -6.79 0.77
C GLN A 138 -4.79 -5.78 1.78
N GLU A 139 -5.42 -5.65 2.95
CA GLU A 139 -4.97 -4.71 3.98
C GLU A 139 -3.65 -5.14 4.64
N ARG A 140 -3.50 -6.43 4.94
CA ARG A 140 -2.26 -6.99 5.46
C ARG A 140 -1.08 -6.75 4.52
N ASP A 141 -1.28 -7.01 3.23
CA ASP A 141 -0.22 -6.87 2.23
C ASP A 141 0.10 -5.40 1.96
N ALA A 142 -0.90 -4.52 1.93
CA ALA A 142 -0.68 -3.07 1.83
C ALA A 142 0.13 -2.53 3.02
N ARG A 143 -0.14 -2.99 4.25
CA ARG A 143 0.66 -2.66 5.44
C ARG A 143 2.09 -3.20 5.34
N THR A 144 2.25 -4.44 4.90
CA THR A 144 3.57 -5.08 4.75
C THR A 144 4.42 -4.34 3.71
N TYR A 145 3.82 -4.00 2.58
CA TYR A 145 4.50 -3.23 1.55
C TYR A 145 4.88 -1.82 2.02
N ARG A 146 3.96 -1.12 2.70
CA ARG A 146 4.25 0.16 3.36
C ARG A 146 5.50 0.07 4.23
N LYS A 147 5.55 -0.93 5.12
CA LYS A 147 6.68 -1.14 6.03
C LYS A 147 7.98 -1.34 5.26
N ARG A 148 7.99 -2.19 4.24
CA ARG A 148 9.16 -2.41 3.37
C ARG A 148 9.59 -1.15 2.63
N MET A 149 8.63 -0.30 2.24
CA MET A 149 8.96 0.94 1.54
C MET A 149 9.58 1.96 2.50
N VAL A 150 9.01 2.14 3.69
CA VAL A 150 9.61 2.98 4.74
C VAL A 150 11.01 2.48 5.08
N GLU A 151 11.19 1.16 5.21
CA GLU A 151 12.49 0.55 5.51
C GLU A 151 13.52 0.79 4.39
N ARG A 152 13.11 0.67 3.11
CA ARG A 152 13.99 1.03 1.99
C ARG A 152 14.36 2.50 1.97
N VAL A 153 13.38 3.37 2.24
CA VAL A 153 13.59 4.82 2.28
C VAL A 153 14.48 5.23 3.45
N ALA A 154 14.35 4.61 4.61
CA ALA A 154 15.13 4.94 5.80
C ALA A 154 16.54 4.32 5.79
N TRP A 155 16.67 3.06 5.37
CA TRP A 155 17.90 2.27 5.59
C TRP A 155 18.69 1.93 4.32
N HIS A 156 18.06 1.92 3.14
CA HIS A 156 18.70 1.51 1.88
C HIS A 156 18.82 2.70 0.90
N GLN A 157 19.37 3.82 1.39
CA GLN A 157 19.45 5.06 0.62
C GLN A 157 20.50 5.00 -0.50
N GLU A 158 21.60 4.28 -0.27
CA GLU A 158 22.70 4.10 -1.24
C GLU A 158 22.26 3.29 -2.46
N ASP A 159 21.34 2.35 -2.26
CA ASP A 159 20.72 1.55 -3.33
C ASP A 159 19.60 2.29 -4.08
N GLY A 160 19.32 3.55 -3.71
CA GLY A 160 18.31 4.37 -4.34
C GLY A 160 16.92 4.28 -3.71
N GLY A 161 16.79 4.03 -2.41
CA GLY A 161 15.49 3.89 -1.72
C GLY A 161 14.47 5.00 -2.01
N ILE A 162 14.87 6.28 -2.09
CA ILE A 162 13.97 7.38 -2.48
C ILE A 162 13.81 7.49 -4.00
N ALA A 163 14.77 7.02 -4.80
CA ALA A 163 14.56 6.87 -6.24
C ALA A 163 13.47 5.84 -6.51
N ASP A 164 13.47 4.72 -5.77
CA ASP A 164 12.40 3.73 -5.81
C ASP A 164 11.06 4.30 -5.29
N LEU A 165 11.08 5.12 -4.23
CA LEU A 165 9.89 5.86 -3.79
C LEU A 165 9.35 6.78 -4.89
N CYS A 166 10.23 7.49 -5.59
CA CYS A 166 9.87 8.36 -6.71
C CYS A 166 9.27 7.55 -7.86
N VAL A 167 9.85 6.40 -8.19
CA VAL A 167 9.32 5.46 -9.20
C VAL A 167 7.92 5.00 -8.81
N GLU A 168 7.72 4.60 -7.57
CA GLU A 168 6.44 4.06 -7.07
C GLU A 168 5.36 5.14 -6.93
N TYR A 169 5.76 6.37 -6.63
CA TYR A 169 4.87 7.52 -6.64
C TYR A 169 4.47 7.92 -8.07
N LEU A 170 5.42 7.93 -9.00
CA LEU A 170 5.18 8.23 -10.42
C LEU A 170 4.35 7.15 -11.12
N SER A 171 4.51 5.88 -10.75
CA SER A 171 3.69 4.79 -11.29
C SER A 171 2.26 4.81 -10.77
N GLY A 172 1.96 5.62 -9.75
CA GLY A 172 0.69 5.58 -9.06
C GLY A 172 0.54 4.38 -8.11
N SER A 173 1.63 3.67 -7.80
CA SER A 173 1.59 2.56 -6.83
C SER A 173 1.41 3.09 -5.41
N ILE A 174 1.97 4.26 -5.12
CA ILE A 174 1.94 4.91 -3.82
C ILE A 174 1.45 6.35 -3.96
N GLY A 175 0.50 6.74 -3.11
CA GLY A 175 0.15 8.13 -2.85
C GLY A 175 0.72 8.60 -1.51
N PHE A 176 0.95 9.91 -1.37
CA PHE A 176 1.35 10.50 -0.09
C PHE A 176 0.13 11.07 0.60
N GLU A 177 -0.24 10.52 1.75
CA GLU A 177 -1.31 11.06 2.57
C GLU A 177 -0.71 11.92 3.68
N GLY A 178 -1.03 13.22 3.63
CA GLY A 178 -0.63 14.18 4.66
C GLY A 178 -1.56 14.13 5.89
N PRO A 179 -1.27 14.93 6.93
CA PRO A 179 -1.95 14.86 8.24
C PRO A 179 -3.45 15.24 8.21
N HIS A 180 -3.96 15.75 7.11
CA HIS A 180 -5.39 16.03 6.91
C HIS A 180 -6.17 14.88 6.25
N GLY A 181 -5.56 13.70 6.11
CA GLY A 181 -6.20 12.53 5.51
C GLY A 181 -6.46 12.65 4.00
N ARG A 182 -5.78 13.59 3.34
CA ARG A 182 -5.88 13.78 1.89
C ARG A 182 -4.68 13.13 1.22
N THR A 183 -4.93 12.19 0.31
CA THR A 183 -3.91 11.58 -0.53
C THR A 183 -3.58 12.49 -1.72
N PHE A 184 -2.31 12.85 -1.85
CA PHE A 184 -1.78 13.62 -2.95
C PHE A 184 -1.24 12.66 -4.02
N TRP A 185 -1.72 12.88 -5.25
CA TRP A 185 -1.39 12.14 -6.46
C TRP A 185 -0.83 13.12 -7.51
N PRO A 186 -0.10 12.65 -8.53
CA PRO A 186 1.35 12.81 -8.63
C PRO A 186 1.79 14.16 -9.21
N GLN A 187 1.19 15.28 -8.79
CA GLN A 187 1.59 16.59 -9.33
C GLN A 187 2.62 17.30 -8.46
N PHE A 188 2.48 17.25 -7.13
CA PHE A 188 3.39 17.91 -6.17
C PHE A 188 3.46 17.09 -4.87
N PRO A 189 4.37 16.10 -4.77
CA PRO A 189 4.53 15.30 -3.56
C PRO A 189 4.83 16.13 -2.30
N SER A 190 5.55 17.26 -2.43
CA SER A 190 5.82 18.18 -1.32
C SER A 190 4.56 18.81 -0.72
N ASN A 191 3.41 18.78 -1.41
CA ASN A 191 2.13 19.20 -0.81
C ASN A 191 1.75 18.33 0.41
N ALA A 192 2.18 17.07 0.46
CA ALA A 192 1.99 16.24 1.64
C ALA A 192 2.76 16.79 2.86
N LEU A 193 3.89 17.47 2.65
CA LEU A 193 4.70 18.09 3.70
C LEU A 193 4.07 19.38 4.25
N THR A 194 3.33 20.14 3.43
CA THR A 194 2.77 21.44 3.87
C THR A 194 1.78 21.34 5.05
N GLY A 195 1.28 20.16 5.36
CA GLY A 195 0.53 19.88 6.60
C GLY A 195 1.37 19.91 7.88
N LYS A 196 2.70 19.67 7.81
CA LYS A 196 3.63 19.78 8.96
C LYS A 196 3.81 21.22 9.45
N LYS A 197 3.76 22.21 8.53
CA LYS A 197 4.03 23.62 8.85
C LYS A 197 3.06 24.26 9.85
N ARG A 198 1.95 23.57 10.21
CA ARG A 198 0.98 24.04 11.20
C ARG A 198 0.94 23.24 12.50
N ILE A 199 1.58 22.06 12.57
CA ILE A 199 1.54 21.19 13.77
C ILE A 199 2.68 21.54 14.76
N ALA A 200 3.74 22.19 14.28
CA ALA A 200 4.74 22.83 15.15
C ALA A 200 4.13 23.96 16.04
N ASP A 201 2.89 24.36 15.78
CA ASP A 201 2.14 25.34 16.58
C ASP A 201 0.81 24.73 17.10
N GLY A 202 0.94 23.77 18.03
CA GLY A 202 -0.08 23.47 19.03
C GLY A 202 -1.20 22.50 18.65
N ARG A 203 -1.00 21.20 18.92
CA ARG A 203 -1.72 20.44 19.97
C ARG A 203 -1.56 18.91 19.83
N ASP A 204 -1.04 18.31 20.90
CA ASP A 204 -1.31 16.98 21.47
C ASP A 204 -1.62 15.79 20.54
N LEU A 205 -0.60 14.99 20.28
CA LEU A 205 -0.69 13.57 19.87
C LEU A 205 -0.61 12.60 21.07
N ARG A 206 -1.08 13.00 22.26
CA ARG A 206 -1.28 12.08 23.40
C ARG A 206 -2.67 11.43 23.40
N LYS A 207 -3.08 10.75 22.32
CA LYS A 207 -4.33 9.94 22.32
C LYS A 207 -4.31 8.70 21.43
N ILE A 208 -3.13 8.16 21.08
CA ILE A 208 -3.03 6.87 20.36
C ILE A 208 -2.31 5.81 21.21
N SER A 209 -2.44 5.90 22.54
CA SER A 209 -2.05 4.84 23.47
C SER A 209 -3.06 4.69 24.61
N GLU A 210 -4.33 4.46 24.27
CA GLU A 210 -5.30 3.79 25.15
C GLU A 210 -6.20 2.88 24.30
#